data_AF-A0A381I8L5-F1
#
_entry.id   AF-A0A381I8L5-F1
#
_cell.length_a   1.000
_cell.length_b   1.000
_cell.length_c   1.000
_cell.angle_alpha   90.00
_cell.angle_beta   90.00
_cell.angle_gamma   90.00
#
_symmetry.space_group_name_H-M   'P 1'
#
loop_
_entity.id
_entity.type
_entity.pdbx_description
1 polymer ?
#
loop_
_entity_poly.entity_id
_entity_poly.type
_entity_poly.pdbx_seq_one_letter_code
_entity_poly.pdbx_strand_id
1 'polypeptide(L)'
;MEKEHNIDIFKNLVDKGFLTTDKVDRCMHYTIAIKEKDYLKVETKSFFSFMHNNSFKSFISALHDDEVLDSKSLDKLEEYFKNLKEGDIDD
;
A
#
# COMPACT_ATOMS: atom_id res chain seq x y z
N MET A 1 -27.46 4.10 10.11
CA MET A 1 -26.50 2.98 9.96
C MET A 1 -25.16 3.39 9.33
N GLU A 2 -25.03 4.46 8.54
CA GLU A 2 -23.72 4.84 7.96
C GLU A 2 -22.70 5.43 8.96
N LYS A 3 -23.15 5.95 10.11
CA LYS A 3 -22.24 6.62 11.08
C LYS A 3 -21.41 5.66 11.94
N GLU A 4 -21.87 4.43 12.18
CA GLU A 4 -21.14 3.48 13.04
C GLU A 4 -19.92 2.88 12.35
N HIS A 5 -20.04 2.53 11.07
CA HIS A 5 -18.97 1.83 10.34
C HIS A 5 -17.70 2.67 10.16
N ASN A 6 -17.86 4.00 10.02
CA ASN A 6 -16.73 4.91 9.89
C ASN A 6 -15.89 5.01 11.17
N ILE A 7 -16.52 4.89 12.35
CA ILE A 7 -15.82 4.98 13.64
C ILE A 7 -14.87 3.79 13.80
N ASP A 8 -15.28 2.61 13.38
CA ASP A 8 -14.47 1.40 13.49
C ASP A 8 -13.27 1.43 12.54
N ILE A 9 -13.43 2.00 11.34
CA ILE A 9 -12.30 2.22 10.41
C ILE A 9 -11.27 3.17 11.05
N PHE A 10 -11.70 4.31 11.58
CA PHE A 10 -10.78 5.26 12.21
C PHE A 10 -10.08 4.68 13.43
N LYS A 11 -10.77 3.90 14.27
CA LYS A 11 -10.14 3.19 15.39
C LYS A 11 -9.08 2.21 14.91
N ASN A 12 -9.37 1.40 13.90
CA ASN A 12 -8.39 0.47 13.32
C ASN A 12 -7.15 1.21 12.77
N LEU A 13 -7.33 2.39 12.17
CA LEU A 13 -6.21 3.22 11.70
C LEU A 13 -5.40 3.82 12.85
N VAL A 14 -6.04 4.17 13.98
CA VAL A 14 -5.36 4.57 15.22
C VAL A 14 -4.59 3.40 15.82
N ASP A 15 -5.20 2.22 15.91
CA ASP A 15 -4.56 1.00 16.44
C ASP A 15 -3.36 0.56 15.59
N LYS A 16 -3.42 0.78 14.26
CA LYS A 16 -2.30 0.58 13.33
C LYS A 16 -1.23 1.69 13.41
N GLY A 17 -1.48 2.76 14.16
CA GLY A 17 -0.57 3.90 14.31
C GLY A 17 -0.52 4.85 13.12
N PHE A 18 -1.50 4.79 12.21
CA PHE A 18 -1.58 5.67 11.04
C PHE A 18 -2.23 7.01 11.37
N LEU A 19 -3.11 7.02 12.37
CA LEU A 19 -3.75 8.22 12.91
C LEU A 19 -3.45 8.34 14.40
N THR A 20 -3.38 9.57 14.89
CA THR A 20 -3.54 9.88 16.31
C THR A 20 -4.92 10.48 16.54
N THR A 21 -5.38 10.44 17.80
CA THR A 21 -6.66 11.02 18.16
C THR A 21 -6.57 11.85 19.42
N ASP A 22 -7.24 13.00 19.40
CA ASP A 22 -7.38 13.91 20.53
C ASP A 22 -8.86 14.22 20.77
N LYS A 23 -9.29 14.21 22.04
CA LYS A 23 -10.65 14.59 22.40
C LYS A 23 -10.71 16.08 22.71
N VAL A 24 -11.44 16.82 21.89
CA VAL A 24 -11.70 18.25 22.10
C VAL A 24 -13.22 18.41 22.27
N ASP A 25 -13.61 18.86 23.47
CA ASP A 25 -15.01 18.94 23.91
C ASP A 25 -15.78 17.60 23.76
N ARG A 26 -16.75 17.57 22.84
CA ARG A 26 -17.60 16.40 22.53
C ARG A 26 -17.20 15.72 21.22
N CYS A 27 -16.08 16.12 20.62
CA CYS A 27 -15.63 15.62 19.31
C CYS A 27 -14.26 14.94 19.41
N MET A 28 -14.11 13.80 18.72
CA MET A 28 -12.80 13.20 18.47
C MET A 28 -12.21 13.81 17.21
N HIS A 29 -11.00 14.36 17.33
CA HIS A 29 -10.20 14.82 16.22
C HIS A 29 -9.19 13.74 15.87
N TYR A 30 -9.01 13.48 14.58
CA TYR A 30 -8.05 12.52 14.06
C TYR A 30 -7.00 13.28 13.26
N THR A 31 -5.73 12.99 13.52
CA THR A 31 -4.59 13.62 12.85
C THR A 31 -3.72 12.55 12.20
N ILE A 32 -3.20 12.82 11.00
CA ILE A 32 -2.31 11.89 10.31
C ILE A 32 -1.00 11.79 11.09
N ALA A 33 -0.61 10.57 11.47
CA ALA A 33 0.58 10.30 12.27
C ALA A 33 1.79 9.82 11.44
N ILE A 34 1.56 9.44 10.18
CA ILE A 34 2.56 8.83 9.30
C ILE A 34 2.64 9.57 7.96
N LYS A 35 3.81 9.55 7.32
CA LYS A 35 3.96 10.09 5.97
C LYS A 35 3.28 9.18 4.95
N GLU A 36 2.74 9.78 3.90
CA GLU A 36 2.11 9.06 2.78
C GLU A 36 3.00 7.95 2.21
N LYS A 37 4.30 8.23 2.01
CA LYS A 37 5.26 7.26 1.50
C LYS A 37 5.38 6.01 2.38
N ASP A 38 5.36 6.19 3.70
CA ASP A 38 5.51 5.08 4.65
C ASP A 38 4.21 4.28 4.73
N TYR A 39 3.05 4.96 4.70
CA TYR A 39 1.75 4.31 4.58
C TYR A 39 1.67 3.46 3.31
N LEU A 40 2.04 4.02 2.16
CA LEU A 40 2.02 3.32 0.88
C LEU A 40 2.87 2.06 0.93
N LYS A 41 4.05 2.11 1.56
CA LYS A 41 4.93 0.94 1.73
C LYS A 41 4.30 -0.15 2.58
N VAL A 42 3.70 0.20 3.72
CA VAL A 42 3.04 -0.76 4.61
C VAL A 42 1.83 -1.39 3.94
N GLU A 43 0.97 -0.57 3.33
CA GLU A 43 -0.26 -1.02 2.68
C GLU A 43 0.06 -1.88 1.45
N THR A 44 1.03 -1.49 0.62
CA THR A 44 1.48 -2.31 -0.52
C THR A 44 1.95 -3.69 -0.08
N LYS A 45 2.72 -3.76 1.03
CA LYS A 45 3.18 -5.05 1.57
C LYS A 45 2.01 -5.89 2.09
N SER A 46 1.07 -5.28 2.81
CA SER A 46 -0.10 -5.98 3.34
C SER A 46 -1.00 -6.50 2.21
N PHE A 47 -1.31 -5.65 1.24
CA PHE A 47 -2.06 -5.98 0.03
C PHE A 47 -1.40 -7.12 -0.76
N PHE A 48 -0.10 -7.02 -1.03
CA PHE A 48 0.63 -8.02 -1.79
C PHE A 48 0.62 -9.40 -1.12
N SER A 49 0.75 -9.43 0.22
CA SER A 49 0.64 -10.66 0.98
C SER A 49 -0.80 -11.20 1.02
N PHE A 50 -1.79 -10.34 1.23
CA PHE A 50 -3.18 -10.78 1.45
C PHE A 50 -3.86 -11.22 0.15
N MET A 51 -3.70 -10.44 -0.94
CA MET A 51 -4.39 -10.68 -2.21
C MET A 51 -3.64 -11.64 -3.13
N HIS A 52 -2.31 -11.54 -3.14
CA HIS A 52 -1.47 -12.28 -4.09
C HIS A 52 -0.57 -13.32 -3.41
N ASN A 53 -0.72 -13.53 -2.10
CA ASN A 53 0.07 -14.50 -1.33
C ASN A 53 1.59 -14.36 -1.56
N ASN A 54 2.07 -13.11 -1.65
CA ASN A 54 3.46 -12.77 -1.97
C ASN A 54 3.97 -13.27 -3.33
N SER A 55 3.07 -13.61 -4.27
CA SER A 55 3.42 -14.06 -5.61
C SER A 55 3.44 -12.92 -6.61
N PHE A 56 4.64 -12.55 -7.07
CA PHE A 56 4.80 -11.58 -8.15
C PHE A 56 4.11 -12.03 -9.44
N LYS A 57 4.14 -13.33 -9.75
CA LYS A 57 3.44 -13.88 -10.92
C LYS A 57 1.93 -13.64 -10.82
N SER A 58 1.32 -13.91 -9.66
CA SER A 58 -0.11 -13.65 -9.43
C SER A 58 -0.44 -12.18 -9.62
N PHE A 59 0.36 -11.29 -9.06
CA PHE A 59 0.15 -9.85 -9.15
C PHE A 59 0.26 -9.32 -10.58
N ILE A 60 1.32 -9.69 -11.32
CA ILE A 60 1.51 -9.26 -12.70
C ILE A 60 0.46 -9.86 -13.65
N SER A 61 0.08 -11.13 -13.47
CA SER A 61 -0.99 -11.74 -14.26
C SER A 61 -2.32 -11.01 -14.08
N ALA A 62 -2.71 -10.68 -12.84
CA ALA A 62 -3.93 -9.93 -12.57
C ALA A 62 -3.93 -8.53 -13.23
N LEU A 63 -2.78 -7.85 -13.26
CA LEU A 63 -2.65 -6.54 -13.93
C LEU A 63 -2.61 -6.64 -15.46
N HIS A 64 -2.12 -7.75 -16.00
CA HIS A 64 -2.05 -7.97 -17.45
C HIS A 64 -3.42 -8.37 -18.02
N ASP A 65 -4.19 -9.17 -17.30
CA ASP A 65 -5.52 -9.64 -17.73
C ASP A 65 -6.53 -8.47 -17.88
N ASP A 66 -6.32 -7.37 -17.16
CA ASP A 66 -7.15 -6.15 -17.20
C ASP A 66 -6.60 -5.04 -18.13
N GLU A 67 -5.65 -5.33 -19.04
CA GLU A 67 -4.99 -4.37 -19.96
C GLU A 67 -4.26 -3.20 -19.26
N VAL A 68 -4.08 -3.23 -17.94
CA VAL A 68 -3.35 -2.21 -17.18
C VAL A 68 -1.86 -2.24 -17.50
N LEU A 69 -1.34 -3.41 -17.90
CA LEU A 69 0.03 -3.61 -18.34
C LEU A 69 0.08 -4.01 -19.82
N ASP A 70 0.44 -3.06 -20.67
CA ASP A 70 0.80 -3.34 -22.06
C ASP A 70 2.25 -3.87 -22.17
N SER A 71 2.60 -4.40 -23.34
CA SER A 71 3.94 -4.95 -23.59
C SER A 71 5.06 -3.92 -23.36
N LYS A 72 4.83 -2.65 -23.71
CA LYS A 72 5.81 -1.58 -23.49
C LYS A 72 6.05 -1.28 -22.02
N SER A 73 5.01 -1.42 -21.19
CA SER A 73 5.12 -1.25 -19.74
C SER A 73 5.86 -2.42 -19.11
N LEU A 74 5.68 -3.63 -19.64
CA LEU A 74 6.47 -4.80 -19.25
C LEU A 74 7.96 -4.63 -19.60
N ASP A 75 8.28 -4.11 -20.78
CA ASP A 75 9.67 -3.85 -21.20
C ASP A 75 10.36 -2.85 -20.25
N LYS A 76 9.67 -1.75 -19.90
CA LYS A 76 10.19 -0.76 -18.93
C LYS A 76 10.40 -1.36 -17.54
N LEU A 77 9.50 -2.25 -17.13
CA LEU A 77 9.61 -2.93 -15.84
C LEU A 77 10.79 -3.91 -15.84
N GLU A 78 11.03 -4.62 -16.95
CA GLU A 78 12.19 -5.48 -17.12
C GLU A 78 13.50 -4.67 -17.04
N GLU A 79 13.57 -3.52 -17.72
CA GLU A 79 14.72 -2.61 -17.65
C GLU A 79 14.95 -2.13 -16.21
N TYR A 80 13.89 -1.71 -15.52
CA TYR A 80 13.98 -1.30 -14.12
C TYR A 80 14.55 -2.42 -13.22
N PHE A 81 14.09 -3.66 -13.40
CA PHE A 81 14.63 -4.79 -12.63
C PHE A 81 16.09 -5.13 -12.97
N LYS A 82 16.53 -4.94 -14.22
CA LYS A 82 17.95 -5.09 -14.59
C LYS A 82 18.81 -4.05 -13.89
N ASN A 83 18.41 -2.78 -13.94
CA ASN A 83 19.10 -1.68 -13.29
C ASN A 83 19.17 -1.86 -11.77
N LEU A 84 18.12 -2.39 -11.14
CA LEU A 84 18.13 -2.72 -9.71
C LEU A 84 19.14 -3.82 -9.37
N LYS A 85 19.24 -4.87 -10.19
CA LYS A 85 20.18 -5.99 -9.94
C LYS A 85 21.63 -5.61 -10.22
N GLU A 86 21.88 -4.73 -11.18
CA GLU A 86 23.22 -4.24 -11.51
C GLU A 86 23.75 -3.26 -10.45
N GLY A 87 22.87 -2.53 -9.76
CA GLY A 87 23.21 -1.69 -8.62
C GLY A 87 23.55 -2.43 -7.32
N ASP A 88 23.41 -3.76 -7.30
CA ASP A 88 23.75 -4.65 -6.17
C ASP A 88 25.07 -5.42 -6.41
N ILE A 89 25.86 -5.07 -7.44
CA ILE A 89 27.22 -5.60 -7.69
C ILE A 89 28.26 -4.52 -7.37
N ASP A 90 28.34 -4.13 -6.10
CA ASP A 90 29.52 -3.48 -5.49
C ASP A 90 29.35 -3.60 -3.96
N ASP A 91 29.47 -4.83 -3.44
CA ASP A 91 29.89 -5.17 -2.07
C ASP A 91 30.46 -6.60 -2.03
#